data_AF-A0A1Y3QII3-F1
#
_entry.id   AF-A0A1Y3QII3-F1
#
_cell.length_a   1.000
_cell.length_b   1.000
_cell.length_c   1.000
_cell.angle_alpha   90.00
_cell.angle_beta   90.00
_cell.angle_gamma   90.00
#
_symmetry.space_group_name_H-M   'P 1'
#
loop_
_entity.id
_entity.type
_entity.pdbx_description
1 polymer ?
#
loop_
_entity_poly.entity_id
_entity_poly.type
_entity_poly.pdbx_seq_one_letter_code
_entity_poly.pdbx_strand_id
1 'polypeptide(L)' 'MKVRWHLPEPPVLETAVADVEQLQFLLRLVRRVRIRKRTYRWKHSELVVEEDQLYLSVYVEEENSEKA' A
#
# COMPACT_ATOMS: atom_id res chain seq x y z
N MET A 1 3.78 9.21 -9.99
CA MET A 1 4.87 8.51 -9.27
C MET A 1 4.51 7.04 -9.09
N LYS A 2 5.50 6.13 -9.03
CA LYS A 2 5.26 4.70 -8.83
C LYS A 2 4.92 4.41 -7.37
N VAL A 3 3.95 3.52 -7.15
CA VAL A 3 3.57 3.01 -5.82
C VAL A 3 3.65 1.50 -5.83
N ARG A 4 4.42 0.93 -4.90
CA ARG A 4 4.59 -0.51 -4.70
C ARG A 4 3.77 -0.96 -3.49
N TRP A 5 2.85 -1.89 -3.70
CA TRP A 5 2.04 -2.49 -2.65
C TRP A 5 2.66 -3.82 -2.23
N HIS A 6 3.18 -3.86 -1.01
CA HIS A 6 3.73 -5.06 -0.39
C HIS A 6 2.59 -5.81 0.30
N LEU A 7 2.08 -6.81 -0.41
CA LEU A 7 1.06 -7.72 0.08
C LEU A 7 1.71 -8.83 0.95
N PRO A 8 0.97 -9.48 1.86
CA PRO A 8 1.46 -10.62 2.65
C PRO A 8 1.94 -11.80 1.79
N GLU A 9 1.38 -11.90 0.59
CA GLU A 9 1.60 -12.95 -0.40
C GLU A 9 2.26 -12.30 -1.62
N PRO A 10 3.33 -12.89 -2.19
CA PRO A 10 3.88 -12.40 -3.45
C PRO A 10 2.86 -12.55 -4.59
N PRO A 11 2.91 -11.69 -5.63
CA PRO A 11 3.93 -10.68 -5.92
C PRO A 11 3.62 -9.26 -5.38
N VAL A 12 4.65 -8.42 -5.32
CA VAL A 12 4.50 -6.96 -5.14
C VAL A 12 3.68 -6.39 -6.29
N LEU A 13 2.65 -5.59 -5.97
CA LEU A 13 1.82 -4.93 -6.96
C LEU A 13 2.33 -3.51 -7.21
N GLU A 14 2.65 -3.19 -8.46
CA GLU A 14 3.02 -1.83 -8.85
C GLU A 14 1.82 -1.08 -9.47
N THR A 15 1.66 0.19 -9.10
CA THR A 15 0.65 1.08 -9.65
C THR A 15 1.25 2.46 -9.94
N ALA A 16 0.79 3.10 -11.01
CA ALA A 16 1.10 4.50 -11.27
C ALA A 16 0.02 5.37 -10.64
N VAL A 17 0.42 6.27 -9.73
CA VAL A 17 -0.49 7.19 -9.05
C VAL A 17 -0.10 8.62 -9.42
N ALA A 18 -1.08 9.40 -9.88
CA ALA A 18 -0.87 10.78 -10.32
C ALA A 18 -0.52 11.69 -9.14
N ASP A 19 -1.25 11.56 -8.04
CA ASP A 19 -1.06 12.34 -6.80
C ASP A 19 -0.76 11.41 -5.63
N VAL A 20 0.53 11.32 -5.27
CA VAL A 20 0.98 10.47 -4.16
C VAL A 20 0.72 11.10 -2.80
N GLU A 21 0.66 12.43 -2.71
CA GLU A 21 0.36 13.12 -1.46
C GLU A 21 -1.09 12.87 -1.04
N GLN A 22 -2.02 12.98 -1.99
CA GLN A 22 -3.42 12.64 -1.75
C GLN A 22 -3.58 11.17 -1.33
N LEU A 23 -2.86 10.24 -1.94
CA LEU A 23 -2.87 8.84 -1.53
C LEU A 23 -2.38 8.67 -0.08
N GLN A 24 -1.24 9.26 0.28
CA GLN A 24 -0.71 9.18 1.65
C GLN A 24 -1.69 9.77 2.66
N PHE A 25 -2.33 10.90 2.34
CA PHE A 25 -3.37 11.48 3.18
C PHE A 25 -4.54 10.52 3.37
N LEU A 26 -5.08 9.93 2.30
CA LEU A 26 -6.17 8.97 2.37
C LEU A 26 -5.80 7.73 3.20
N LEU A 27 -4.57 7.20 3.04
CA LEU A 27 -4.08 6.05 3.81
C LEU A 27 -4.04 6.33 5.32
N ARG A 28 -3.83 7.58 5.75
CA ARG A 28 -3.87 7.97 7.16
C ARG A 28 -5.30 8.03 7.72
N LEU A 29 -6.30 8.21 6.86
CA LEU A 29 -7.71 8.31 7.27
C LEU A 29 -8.41 6.94 7.34
N VAL A 30 -7.88 5.93 6.65
CA VAL A 30 -8.51 4.61 6.55
C VAL A 30 -7.68 3.55 7.27
N ARG A 31 -8.35 2.62 7.94
CA ARG A 31 -7.67 1.44 8.53
C ARG A 31 -7.46 0.32 7.53
N ARG A 32 -8.26 0.32 6.45
CA ARG A 32 -8.39 -0.80 5.52
C ARG A 32 -8.28 -0.34 4.09
N VAL A 33 -7.61 -1.15 3.28
CA VAL A 33 -7.43 -0.91 1.85
C VAL A 33 -7.90 -2.16 1.11
N ARG A 34 -8.72 -1.98 0.07
CA ARG A 34 -9.16 -3.08 -0.77
C ARG A 34 -8.34 -3.14 -2.05
N ILE A 35 -7.61 -4.23 -2.25
CA ILE A 35 -6.73 -4.46 -3.40
C ILE A 35 -7.16 -5.76 -4.07
N ARG A 36 -7.40 -5.75 -5.39
CA ARG A 36 -7.81 -6.94 -6.18
C ARG A 36 -8.92 -7.79 -5.52
N LYS A 37 -9.94 -7.13 -4.94
CA LYS A 37 -11.09 -7.72 -4.22
C LYS A 37 -10.79 -8.33 -2.84
N ARG A 38 -9.54 -8.27 -2.34
CA ARG A 38 -9.19 -8.64 -0.97
C ARG A 38 -9.05 -7.39 -0.11
N THR A 39 -9.47 -7.47 1.15
CA THR A 39 -9.32 -6.38 2.11
C THR A 39 -8.09 -6.65 2.95
N TYR A 40 -7.25 -5.62 3.09
CA TYR A 40 -6.04 -5.65 3.88
C TYR A 40 -6.09 -4.53 4.91
N ARG A 41 -5.41 -4.75 6.03
CA ARG A 41 -5.15 -3.69 7.01
C ARG A 41 -3.92 -2.91 6.59
N TRP A 42 -4.03 -1.58 6.55
CA TRP A 42 -2.89 -0.72 6.29
C TRP A 42 -1.95 -0.73 7.50
N LYS A 43 -0.64 -0.90 7.26
CA LYS A 43 0.39 -0.86 8.31
C LYS A 43 1.16 0.46 8.30
N HIS A 44 1.90 0.71 7.23
CA HIS A 44 2.73 1.89 7.07
C HIS A 44 3.10 2.09 5.59
N SER A 45 3.80 3.18 5.32
CA SER A 45 4.34 3.50 4.00
C SER A 45 5.72 4.14 4.11
N GLU A 46 6.58 3.90 3.14
CA GLU A 46 7.95 4.40 3.10
C GLU A 46 8.25 5.02 1.74
N LEU A 47 8.94 6.16 1.74
CA LEU A 47 9.51 6.73 0.52
C LEU A 47 10.82 6.01 0.23
N VAL A 48 10.89 5.33 -0.91
CA VAL A 48 12.10 4.63 -1.33
C VAL A 48 12.82 5.45 -2.40
N VAL A 49 14.10 5.67 -2.17
CA VAL A 49 15.04 6.35 -3.06
C VAL A 49 16.13 5.34 -3.40
N GLU A 50 16.11 4.82 -4.62
CA GLU A 50 17.06 3.80 -5.10
C GLU A 50 17.61 4.21 -6.45
N GLU A 51 18.94 4.37 -6.55
CA GLU A 51 19.64 4.81 -7.77
C GLU A 51 18.91 6.00 -8.43
N ASP A 52 18.20 5.75 -9.54
CA ASP A 52 17.47 6.74 -10.33
C ASP A 52 15.93 6.65 -10.17
N GLN A 53 15.44 5.92 -9.17
CA GLN A 53 14.02 5.69 -8.94
C GLN A 53 13.54 6.24 -7.59
N LEU A 54 12.41 6.93 -7.66
CA LEU A 54 11.65 7.41 -6.53
C LEU A 54 10.27 6.75 -6.54
N TYR A 55 9.94 5.99 -5.50
CA TYR A 55 8.64 5.35 -5.38
C TYR A 55 8.17 5.25 -3.93
N LEU A 56 6.85 5.15 -3.75
CA LEU A 56 6.24 4.94 -2.44
C LEU A 56 6.02 3.44 -2.26
N SER A 57 6.60 2.85 -1.22
CA SER A 57 6.24 1.51 -0.76
C SER A 57 5.09 1.61 0.24
N VAL A 58 4.04 0.82 0.05
CA VAL A 58 2.90 0.72 0.97
C VAL A 58 2.81 -0.72 1.45
N TYR A 59 2.86 -0.91 2.76
CA TYR A 59 2.84 -2.21 3.40
C TYR A 59 1.46 -2.48 4.00
N VAL A 60 0.90 -3.64 3.68
CA VAL A 60 -0.40 -4.07 4.19
C VAL A 60 -0.29 -5.47 4.79
N GLU A 61 -1.20 -5.79 5.71
CA GLU A 61 -1.30 -7.13 6.29
C GLU A 61 -2.70 -7.71 6.08
N GLU A 62 -2.83 -9.04 6.23
CA GLU A 62 -4.15 -9.67 6.23
C GLU A 62 -5.00 -9.05 7.33
N GLU A 63 -6.25 -8.72 7.00
CA GLU A 63 -7.25 -8.44 8.01
C GLU A 63 -7.56 -9.80 8.66
N ASN A 64 -6.85 -10.13 9.74
CA ASN A 64 -7.15 -11.31 10.57
C ASN A 64 -8.66 -11.28 10.82
N SER A 65 -9.35 -12.19 10.16
CA SER A 65 -10.75 -12.45 10.44
C SER A 65 -10.75 -13.17 11.78
N GLU A 66 -10.63 -12.40 12.87
CA GLU A 66 -11.01 -12.90 14.18
C GLU A 66 -12.47 -13.34 14.03
N LYS A 67 -12.60 -14.66 14.07
CA LYS A 67 -13.83 -15.46 14.08
C LYS A 67 -15.00 -14.66 14.67
N ALA A 68 -15.96 -14.32 13.83
CA ALA A 68 -17.32 -14.01 14.27
C ALA A 68 -18.11 -15.32 14.40
#